data_AF-A0AA45WID7-F1
#
_entry.id   AF-A0AA45WID7-F1
#
_cell.length_a   1.000
_cell.length_b   1.000
_cell.length_c   1.000
_cell.angle_alpha   90.00
_cell.angle_beta   90.00
_cell.angle_gamma   90.00
#
_symmetry.space_group_name_H-M   'P 1'
#
loop_
_entity.id
_entity.type
_entity.pdbx_description
1 polymer ?
#
loop_
_entity_poly.entity_id
_entity_poly.type
_entity_poly.pdbx_seq_one_letter_code
_entity_poly.pdbx_strand_id
1 'polypeptide(L)'
;MRVINLIKRYQEFMLNQLRLELDQLRSKFLDLELKKEVLNEEYKKIKNIEPKTVYEAQNLIAYGLYILKQMEELEKQVEELEKQLEKLEEKMKKIKAENKAVSLYQEYLMKVLQKSEIEKENRLANEIFNNKLINM
;
A
#
# COMPACT_ATOMS: atom_id res chain seq x y z
N MET A 1 -9.60 1.06 -26.67
CA MET A 1 -8.91 2.08 -25.85
C MET A 1 -9.71 2.59 -24.64
N ARG A 2 -11.02 2.92 -24.74
CA ARG A 2 -11.82 3.41 -23.60
C ARG A 2 -11.82 2.49 -22.36
N VAL A 3 -11.93 1.17 -22.57
CA VAL A 3 -11.95 0.17 -21.48
C VAL A 3 -10.61 0.08 -20.74
N ILE A 4 -9.48 0.10 -21.46
CA ILE A 4 -8.14 0.06 -20.85
C ILE A 4 -7.89 1.30 -19.98
N ASN A 5 -8.30 2.48 -20.46
CA ASN A 5 -8.18 3.71 -19.69
C ASN A 5 -9.07 3.69 -18.43
N LEU A 6 -10.25 3.05 -18.50
CA LEU A 6 -11.10 2.86 -17.33
C LEU A 6 -10.45 1.93 -16.30
N ILE A 7 -9.84 0.82 -16.75
CA ILE A 7 -9.11 -0.12 -15.89
C ILE A 7 -7.95 0.59 -15.18
N LYS A 8 -7.14 1.36 -15.92
CA LYS A 8 -6.02 2.12 -15.34
C LYS A 8 -6.48 3.12 -14.26
N ARG A 9 -7.54 3.89 -14.53
CA ARG A 9 -8.13 4.81 -13.56
C ARG A 9 -8.64 4.11 -12.31
N TYR A 10 -9.29 2.95 -12.47
CA TYR A 10 -9.75 2.16 -11.35
C TYR A 10 -8.58 1.63 -10.50
N GLN A 11 -7.52 1.13 -11.14
CA GLN A 11 -6.33 0.65 -10.44
C GLN A 11 -5.58 1.78 -9.72
N GLU A 12 -5.50 2.98 -10.30
CA GLU A 12 -4.98 4.18 -9.63
C GLU A 12 -5.83 4.58 -8.42
N PHE A 13 -7.16 4.56 -8.55
CA PHE A 13 -8.07 4.81 -7.43
C PHE A 13 -7.83 3.81 -6.29
N MET A 14 -7.75 2.52 -6.59
CA MET A 14 -7.47 1.48 -5.58
C MET A 14 -6.11 1.68 -4.91
N LEU A 15 -5.07 2.06 -5.66
CA LEU A 15 -3.75 2.37 -5.08
C LEU A 15 -3.82 3.57 -4.13
N ASN A 16 -4.62 4.59 -4.45
CA ASN A 16 -4.80 5.73 -3.57
C ASN A 16 -5.56 5.37 -2.29
N GLN A 17 -6.57 4.51 -2.37
CA GLN A 17 -7.25 3.98 -1.18
C GLN A 17 -6.28 3.23 -0.26
N LEU A 18 -5.44 2.35 -0.83
CA LEU A 18 -4.42 1.63 -0.06
C LEU A 18 -3.38 2.57 0.56
N ARG A 19 -3.01 3.67 -0.11
CA ARG A 19 -2.12 4.68 0.47
C ARG A 19 -2.74 5.39 1.67
N LEU A 20 -4.03 5.73 1.59
CA LEU A 20 -4.75 6.31 2.73
C LEU A 20 -4.80 5.35 3.91
N GLU A 21 -5.05 4.06 3.66
CA GLU A 21 -5.02 3.02 4.69
C GLU A 21 -3.62 2.87 5.31
N LEU A 22 -2.56 2.95 4.49
CA LEU A 22 -1.17 2.96 4.96
C LEU A 22 -0.88 4.13 5.90
N ASP A 23 -1.32 5.33 5.53
CA ASP A 23 -1.10 6.53 6.35
C ASP A 23 -1.86 6.45 7.67
N GLN A 24 -3.06 5.85 7.68
CA GLN A 24 -3.80 5.57 8.91
C GLN A 24 -3.06 4.57 9.82
N LEU A 25 -2.51 3.49 9.25
CA LEU A 25 -1.71 2.52 10.01
C LEU A 25 -0.46 3.17 10.61
N ARG A 26 0.24 4.02 9.84
CA ARG A 26 1.40 4.78 10.32
C ARG A 26 1.05 5.72 11.46
N SER A 27 -0.09 6.41 11.38
CA SER A 27 -0.56 7.27 12.47
C SER A 27 -0.81 6.46 13.74
N LYS A 28 -1.47 5.30 13.63
CA LYS A 28 -1.70 4.41 14.77
C LYS A 28 -0.39 3.91 15.37
N PHE A 29 0.58 3.54 14.54
CA PHE A 29 1.88 3.09 14.99
C PHE A 29 2.60 4.18 15.81
N LEU A 30 2.61 5.41 15.31
CA LEU A 30 3.19 6.55 16.02
C LEU A 30 2.50 6.81 17.37
N ASP A 31 1.17 6.69 17.43
CA ASP A 31 0.43 6.81 18.69
C ASP A 31 0.80 5.71 19.70
N LEU A 32 1.05 4.48 19.24
CA LEU A 32 1.49 3.39 20.11
C LEU A 32 2.94 3.59 20.59
N GLU A 33 3.83 4.07 19.73
CA GLU A 33 5.20 4.41 20.13
C GLU A 33 5.22 5.48 21.22
N LEU A 34 4.42 6.55 21.06
CA LEU A 34 4.30 7.59 22.08
C LEU A 34 3.77 7.04 23.40
N LYS A 35 2.74 6.18 23.38
CA LYS A 35 2.23 5.52 24.59
C LYS A 35 3.31 4.66 25.26
N LYS A 36 4.09 3.93 24.47
CA LYS A 36 5.19 3.09 24.97
C LYS A 36 6.29 3.94 25.62
N GLU A 37 6.63 5.09 25.04
CA GLU A 37 7.58 6.03 25.63
C GLU A 37 7.08 6.56 26.99
N VAL A 38 5.82 6.99 27.08
CA VAL A 38 5.21 7.46 28.33
C VAL A 38 5.26 6.38 29.41
N LEU A 39 4.84 5.15 29.09
CA LEU A 39 4.88 4.03 30.04
C LEU A 39 6.31 3.70 30.48
N ASN A 40 7.28 3.77 29.57
CA ASN A 40 8.69 3.58 29.90
C ASN A 40 9.21 4.65 30.88
N GLU A 41 8.81 5.91 30.69
CA GLU A 41 9.15 6.97 31.63
C GLU A 41 8.49 6.79 33.00
N GLU A 42 7.21 6.41 33.04
CA GLU A 42 6.52 6.09 34.29
C GLU A 42 7.20 4.93 35.02
N TYR A 43 7.56 3.87 34.31
CA TYR A 43 8.27 2.72 34.86
C TYR A 43 9.63 3.12 35.45
N LYS A 44 10.40 3.96 34.73
CA LYS A 44 11.67 4.49 35.22
C LYS A 44 11.50 5.33 36.49
N LYS A 45 10.45 6.16 36.56
CA LYS A 45 10.14 6.96 37.76
C LYS A 45 9.91 6.05 38.96
N ILE A 46 9.05 5.03 38.84
CA ILE A 46 8.73 4.08 39.92
C ILE A 46 9.99 3.36 40.41
N LYS A 47 10.84 2.91 39.48
CA LYS A 47 12.09 2.19 39.81
C LYS A 47 13.04 3.01 40.68
N ASN A 48 12.96 4.34 40.63
CA ASN A 48 13.80 5.24 41.41
C ASN A 48 13.15 5.71 42.72
N ILE A 49 11.90 5.29 43.01
CA ILE A 49 11.24 5.62 44.28
C ILE A 49 11.71 4.63 45.34
N GLU A 50 12.29 5.14 46.42
CA GLU A 50 12.63 4.35 47.61
C GLU A 50 11.43 4.33 48.57
N PRO A 51 10.77 3.17 48.78
CA PRO A 51 9.64 3.08 49.69
C PRO A 51 10.10 3.16 51.14
N LYS A 52 9.39 3.96 51.95
CA LYS A 52 9.65 4.11 53.39
C LYS A 52 8.86 3.11 54.22
N THR A 53 7.83 2.50 53.64
CA THR A 53 6.98 1.51 54.30
C THR A 53 6.75 0.28 53.42
N VAL A 54 6.39 -0.84 54.04
CA VAL A 54 6.00 -2.06 53.33
C VAL A 54 4.77 -1.82 52.44
N TYR A 55 3.84 -0.98 52.90
CA TYR A 55 2.65 -0.61 52.14
C TYR A 55 2.99 0.18 50.86
N GLU A 56 3.90 1.16 50.96
CA GLU A 56 4.41 1.89 49.79
C GLU A 56 5.12 0.94 48.82
N ALA A 57 5.95 0.02 49.33
CA ALA A 57 6.62 -0.97 48.49
C ALA A 57 5.61 -1.84 47.71
N GLN A 58 4.56 -2.32 48.37
CA GLN A 58 3.48 -3.10 47.73
C GLN A 58 2.76 -2.29 46.64
N ASN A 59 2.45 -1.02 46.90
CA ASN A 59 1.82 -0.14 45.91
C ASN A 59 2.71 0.10 44.69
N LEU A 60 4.01 0.35 44.89
CA LEU A 60 4.97 0.53 43.80
C LEU A 60 5.09 -0.75 42.95
N ILE A 61 5.12 -1.92 43.57
CA ILE A 61 5.12 -3.22 42.87
C ILE A 61 3.83 -3.38 42.05
N ALA A 62 2.67 -3.12 42.65
CA ALA A 62 1.38 -3.26 41.97
C ALA A 62 1.28 -2.32 40.75
N TYR A 63 1.71 -1.08 40.90
CA TYR A 63 1.72 -0.12 39.79
C TYR A 63 2.76 -0.46 38.71
N GLY A 64 3.94 -0.95 39.10
CA GLY A 64 4.94 -1.47 38.15
C GLY A 64 4.41 -2.65 37.33
N LEU A 65 3.74 -3.62 37.97
CA LEU A 65 3.08 -4.74 37.27
C LEU A 65 1.97 -4.27 36.32
N TYR A 66 1.20 -3.24 36.72
CA TYR A 66 0.21 -2.63 35.86
C TYR A 66 0.83 -2.05 34.58
N ILE A 67 1.92 -1.28 34.71
CA ILE A 67 2.63 -0.71 33.55
C ILE A 67 3.16 -1.80 32.63
N LEU A 68 3.80 -2.84 33.19
CA LEU A 68 4.30 -3.96 32.39
C LEU A 68 3.18 -4.63 31.58
N LYS A 69 2.01 -4.84 32.18
CA LYS A 69 0.84 -5.38 31.48
C LYS A 69 0.35 -4.45 30.36
N GLN A 70 0.36 -3.14 30.57
CA GLN A 70 0.02 -2.18 29.51
C GLN A 70 1.04 -2.23 28.36
N MET A 71 2.33 -2.38 28.66
CA MET A 71 3.38 -2.50 27.65
C MET A 71 3.21 -3.79 26.81
N GLU A 72 2.93 -4.93 27.44
CA GLU A 72 2.63 -6.18 26.72
C GLU A 72 1.42 -6.04 25.78
N GLU A 73 0.40 -5.29 26.19
CA GLU A 73 -0.77 -5.04 25.36
C GLU A 73 -0.44 -4.14 24.16
N LEU A 74 0.40 -3.11 24.35
CA LEU A 74 0.90 -2.29 23.24
C LEU A 74 1.73 -3.12 22.26
N GLU A 75 2.55 -4.05 22.73
CA GLU A 75 3.33 -4.95 21.86
C GLU A 75 2.43 -5.81 20.97
N LYS A 76 1.35 -6.38 21.52
CA LYS A 76 0.36 -7.12 20.71
C LYS A 76 -0.33 -6.23 19.68
N GLN A 77 -0.64 -4.98 20.04
CA GLN A 77 -1.23 -4.03 19.10
C GLN A 77 -0.26 -3.68 17.96
N VAL A 78 1.03 -3.55 18.26
CA VAL A 78 2.08 -3.35 17.26
C VAL A 78 2.18 -4.55 16.32
N GLU A 79 2.25 -5.78 16.85
CA GLU A 79 2.30 -7.00 16.03
C GLU A 79 1.09 -7.13 15.08
N GLU A 80 -0.10 -6.72 15.54
CA GLU A 80 -1.29 -6.73 14.70
C GLU A 80 -1.22 -5.66 13.60
N LEU A 81 -0.70 -4.47 13.90
CA LEU A 81 -0.46 -3.44 12.88
C LEU A 81 0.57 -3.88 11.85
N GLU A 82 1.64 -4.58 12.26
CA GLU A 82 2.63 -5.15 11.34
C GLU A 82 2.01 -6.17 10.38
N LYS A 83 1.16 -7.07 10.88
CA LYS A 83 0.41 -8.01 10.02
C LYS A 83 -0.54 -7.29 9.06
N GLN A 84 -1.16 -6.20 9.48
CA GLN A 84 -2.01 -5.38 8.62
C GLN A 84 -1.18 -4.68 7.53
N LEU A 85 0.00 -4.20 7.89
CA LEU A 85 0.95 -3.57 6.96
C LEU A 85 1.41 -4.56 5.89
N GLU A 86 1.84 -5.76 6.26
CA GLU A 86 2.25 -6.81 5.31
C GLU A 86 1.15 -7.11 4.28
N LYS A 87 -0.08 -7.34 4.75
CA LYS A 87 -1.24 -7.59 3.87
C LYS A 87 -1.50 -6.43 2.92
N LEU A 88 -1.33 -5.19 3.39
CA LEU A 88 -1.52 -4.00 2.59
C LEU A 88 -0.43 -3.89 1.50
N GLU A 89 0.83 -4.13 1.85
CA GLU A 89 1.96 -4.11 0.93
C GLU A 89 1.81 -5.16 -0.17
N GLU A 90 1.35 -6.36 0.17
CA GLU A 90 1.03 -7.41 -0.80
C GLU A 90 -0.08 -6.98 -1.78
N LYS A 91 -1.17 -6.39 -1.28
CA LYS A 91 -2.24 -5.84 -2.12
C LYS A 91 -1.71 -4.77 -3.07
N MET A 92 -0.90 -3.84 -2.56
CA MET A 92 -0.29 -2.79 -3.38
C MET A 92 0.63 -3.37 -4.46
N LYS A 93 1.44 -4.37 -4.11
CA LYS A 93 2.33 -5.05 -5.07
C LYS A 93 1.53 -5.74 -6.17
N LYS A 94 0.43 -6.41 -5.83
CA LYS A 94 -0.46 -7.05 -6.80
C LYS A 94 -1.05 -6.03 -7.79
N ILE A 95 -1.64 -4.93 -7.30
CA ILE A 95 -2.23 -3.90 -8.17
C ILE A 95 -1.17 -3.23 -9.05
N LYS A 96 0.03 -2.97 -8.53
CA LYS A 96 1.15 -2.46 -9.34
C LYS A 96 1.54 -3.42 -10.47
N ALA A 97 1.57 -4.72 -10.20
CA ALA A 97 1.85 -5.73 -11.22
C ALA A 97 0.75 -5.78 -12.29
N GLU A 98 -0.52 -5.74 -11.89
CA GLU A 98 -1.65 -5.69 -12.81
C GLU A 98 -1.63 -4.42 -13.69
N ASN A 99 -1.33 -3.25 -13.10
CA ASN A 99 -1.16 -2.00 -13.85
C ASN A 99 -0.07 -2.09 -14.93
N LYS A 100 1.05 -2.75 -14.59
CA LYS A 100 2.14 -2.99 -15.53
C LYS A 100 1.69 -3.92 -16.66
N ALA A 101 0.99 -5.00 -16.35
CA ALA A 101 0.45 -5.93 -17.34
C ALA A 101 -0.55 -5.24 -18.30
N VAL A 102 -1.46 -4.43 -17.76
CA VAL A 102 -2.41 -3.64 -18.56
C VAL A 102 -1.69 -2.66 -19.49
N SER A 103 -0.61 -2.03 -19.02
CA SER A 103 0.19 -1.11 -19.84
C SER A 103 0.90 -1.83 -20.98
N LEU A 104 1.53 -2.97 -20.71
CA LEU A 104 2.16 -3.81 -21.75
C LEU A 104 1.15 -4.29 -22.79
N TYR A 105 -0.04 -4.69 -22.34
CA TYR A 105 -1.11 -5.10 -23.24
C TYR A 105 -1.62 -3.93 -24.11
N GLN A 106 -1.72 -2.73 -23.54
CA GLN A 106 -2.06 -1.53 -24.29
C GLN A 106 -1.03 -1.23 -25.39
N GLU A 107 0.26 -1.31 -25.07
CA GLU A 107 1.34 -1.12 -26.04
C GLU A 107 1.29 -2.16 -27.16
N TYR A 108 1.04 -3.43 -26.83
CA TYR A 108 0.84 -4.49 -27.81
C TYR A 108 -0.31 -4.15 -28.77
N LEU A 109 -1.47 -3.77 -28.25
CA LEU A 109 -2.63 -3.40 -29.08
C LEU A 109 -2.33 -2.20 -30.00
N MET A 110 -1.59 -1.20 -29.51
CA MET A 110 -1.19 -0.06 -30.37
C MET A 110 -0.32 -0.52 -31.53
N LYS A 111 0.66 -1.40 -31.29
CA LYS A 111 1.52 -1.95 -32.36
C LYS A 111 0.72 -2.74 -33.39
N VAL A 112 -0.25 -3.54 -32.94
CA VAL A 112 -1.13 -4.32 -33.84
C VAL A 112 -2.00 -3.39 -34.69
N LEU A 113 -2.58 -2.34 -34.10
CA LEU A 113 -3.39 -1.35 -34.83
C LEU A 113 -2.56 -0.60 -35.88
N GLN A 114 -1.36 -0.13 -35.51
CA GLN A 114 -0.44 0.53 -36.43
C GLN A 114 -0.10 -0.36 -37.64
N LYS A 115 0.19 -1.64 -37.38
CA LYS A 115 0.48 -2.61 -38.46
C LYS A 115 -0.73 -2.79 -39.38
N SER A 116 -1.93 -2.91 -38.81
CA SER A 116 -3.17 -3.06 -39.58
C SER A 116 -3.49 -1.83 -40.43
N GLU A 117 -3.20 -0.62 -39.94
CA GLU A 117 -3.40 0.62 -40.70
C GLU A 117 -2.46 0.67 -41.92
N ILE A 118 -1.17 0.37 -41.72
CA ILE A 118 -0.17 0.29 -42.80
C ILE A 118 -0.58 -0.75 -43.86
N GLU A 119 -1.04 -1.93 -43.44
CA GLU A 119 -1.50 -2.97 -44.38
C GLU A 119 -2.72 -2.51 -45.19
N LYS A 120 -3.64 -1.76 -44.58
CA LYS A 120 -4.81 -1.22 -45.26
C LYS A 120 -4.43 -0.12 -46.26
N GLU A 121 -3.53 0.78 -45.89
CA GLU A 121 -3.02 1.83 -46.77
C GLU A 121 -2.29 1.24 -47.99
N ASN A 122 -1.45 0.22 -47.78
CA ASN A 122 -0.77 -0.49 -48.86
C ASN A 122 -1.74 -1.18 -49.83
N ARG A 123 -2.82 -1.80 -49.32
CA ARG A 123 -3.86 -2.39 -50.18
C ARG A 123 -4.55 -1.33 -51.03
N LEU A 124 -4.97 -0.22 -50.42
CA LEU A 124 -5.60 0.90 -51.14
C LEU A 124 -4.67 1.49 -52.19
N ALA A 125 -3.39 1.69 -51.88
CA ALA A 125 -2.40 2.17 -52.84
C ALA A 125 -2.25 1.22 -54.04
N ASN A 126 -2.18 -0.09 -53.79
CA ASN A 126 -2.12 -1.10 -54.84
C ASN A 126 -3.39 -1.15 -55.70
N GLU A 127 -4.58 -1.04 -55.09
CA GLU A 127 -5.85 -0.97 -55.82
C GLU A 127 -5.93 0.27 -56.73
N ILE A 128 -5.52 1.44 -56.21
CA ILE A 128 -5.45 2.68 -57.00
C ILE A 128 -4.47 2.53 -58.17
N PHE A 129 -3.29 1.96 -57.91
CA PHE A 129 -2.27 1.75 -58.93
C PHE A 129 -2.77 0.82 -60.03
N ASN A 130 -3.35 -0.33 -59.67
CA ASN A 130 -3.89 -1.29 -60.63
C ASN A 130 -5.06 -0.71 -61.44
N ASN A 131 -5.96 0.05 -60.81
CA ASN A 131 -7.06 0.72 -61.52
C ASN A 131 -6.58 1.80 -62.50
N LYS A 132 -5.47 2.50 -62.20
CA LYS A 132 -4.86 3.43 -63.16
C LYS A 132 -4.23 2.72 -64.34
N LEU A 133 -3.58 1.57 -64.13
CA LEU A 133 -2.99 0.77 -65.22
C LEU A 133 -4.04 0.16 -66.15
N ILE A 134 -5.20 -0.22 -65.63
CA ILE A 134 -6.29 -0.83 -66.42
C ILE A 134 -7.05 0.22 -67.26
N ASN A 135 -7.07 1.49 -66.84
CA ASN A 135 -7.77 2.58 -67.53
C ASN A 135 -6.85 3.45 -68.42
N MET A 136 -5.61 3.03 -68.66
CA MET A 136 -4.72 3.58 -69.68
C MET A 136 -4.78 2.74 -70.95
#